data_AF-A0AAW4XQH9-F1
#
_entry.id   AF-A0AAW4XQH9-F1
#
_cell.length_a   1.000
_cell.length_b   1.000
_cell.length_c   1.000
_cell.angle_alpha   90.00
_cell.angle_beta   90.00
_cell.angle_gamma   90.00
#
_symmetry.space_group_name_H-M   'P 1'
#
loop_
_entity.id
_entity.type
_entity.pdbx_description
1 polymer ?
#
loop_
_entity_poly.entity_id
_entity_poly.type
_entity_poly.pdbx_seq_one_letter_code
_entity_poly.pdbx_strand_id
1 'polypeptide(L)' 'MHHTDESARPTTSATPSNLALAGLRVAGERLGVRMDPPQLGQHTQDLLRSLGYGDDSIAALRGSQAIAG' A
#
# COMPACT_ATOMS: atom_id res chain seq x y z
N MET A 1 -36.07 -7.02 11.16
CA MET A 1 -35.52 -8.05 10.26
C MET A 1 -34.68 -7.35 9.20
N HIS A 2 -33.38 -7.67 9.19
CA HIS A 2 -32.41 -7.49 8.10
C HIS A 2 -32.23 -6.06 7.55
N HIS A 3 -31.39 -5.27 8.22
CA HIS A 3 -30.62 -4.21 7.57
C HIS A 3 -29.36 -4.87 7.00
N THR A 4 -29.36 -5.22 5.73
CA THR A 4 -28.14 -5.54 4.97
C THR A 4 -27.46 -4.22 4.64
N ASP A 5 -26.53 -3.80 5.49
CA ASP A 5 -25.52 -2.82 5.10
C ASP A 5 -24.50 -3.57 4.22
N GLU A 6 -24.73 -3.50 2.91
CA GLU A 6 -23.71 -3.76 1.90
C GLU A 6 -22.63 -2.71 2.08
N SER A 7 -21.74 -2.96 3.03
CA SER A 7 -20.59 -2.13 3.35
C SER A 7 -19.72 -2.05 2.09
N ALA A 8 -19.98 -1.00 1.32
CA ALA A 8 -19.29 -0.63 0.11
C ALA A 8 -17.79 -0.62 0.42
N ARG A 9 -17.09 -1.65 -0.05
CA ARG A 9 -15.63 -1.70 -0.01
C ARG A 9 -15.13 -0.45 -0.73
N PRO A 10 -14.34 0.43 -0.11
CA PRO A 10 -13.69 1.48 -0.86
C PRO A 10 -12.72 0.81 -1.83
N THR A 11 -13.10 0.69 -3.09
CA THR A 11 -12.16 0.43 -4.18
C THR A 11 -11.39 1.72 -4.39
N THR A 12 -10.37 1.95 -3.55
CA THR A 12 -9.48 3.08 -3.68
C THR A 12 -8.75 2.99 -5.01
N SER A 13 -9.26 3.72 -6.00
CA SER A 13 -8.54 3.99 -7.25
C SER A 13 -7.22 4.70 -6.89
N ALA A 14 -6.09 4.19 -7.39
CA ALA A 14 -4.84 4.93 -7.32
C ALA A 14 -4.96 6.21 -8.17
N THR A 15 -4.52 7.34 -7.63
CA THR A 15 -4.44 8.60 -8.39
C THR A 15 -3.21 8.53 -9.29
N PRO A 16 -3.33 8.81 -10.60
CA PRO A 16 -2.18 8.79 -11.49
C PRO A 16 -1.11 9.77 -11.01
N SER A 17 0.11 9.26 -10.87
CA SER A 17 1.24 10.00 -10.27
C SER A 17 2.18 10.53 -11.35
N ASN A 18 2.49 11.82 -11.32
CA ASN A 18 3.45 12.42 -12.26
C ASN A 18 4.88 12.25 -11.74
N LEU A 19 5.46 11.08 -11.96
CA LEU A 19 6.84 10.74 -11.57
C LEU A 19 7.75 10.77 -12.80
N ALA A 20 8.93 11.36 -12.66
CA ALA A 20 9.96 11.28 -13.68
C ALA A 20 10.43 9.83 -13.83
N LEU A 21 10.25 9.25 -15.03
CA LEU A 21 10.71 7.90 -15.31
C LEU A 21 12.24 7.88 -15.46
N ALA A 22 12.87 6.81 -14.95
CA ALA A 22 14.28 6.58 -15.21
C ALA A 22 14.54 6.56 -16.73
N GLY A 23 15.51 7.35 -17.19
CA GLY A 23 15.91 7.41 -18.61
C GLY A 23 16.64 6.15 -19.11
N LEU A 24 16.72 5.11 -18.29
CA LEU A 24 17.44 3.88 -18.55
C LEU A 24 16.75 3.04 -19.63
N ARG A 25 17.56 2.48 -20.53
CA ARG A 25 17.15 1.46 -21.50
C ARG A 25 17.92 0.18 -21.26
N VAL A 26 17.27 -0.97 -21.43
CA VAL A 26 17.88 -2.30 -21.33
C VAL A 26 17.75 -2.97 -22.69
N ALA A 27 18.87 -3.33 -23.32
CA ALA A 27 18.90 -3.87 -24.69
C ALA A 27 18.18 -2.99 -25.73
N GLY A 28 18.18 -1.67 -25.55
CA GLY A 28 17.50 -0.71 -26.44
C GLY A 28 16.05 -0.41 -26.02
N GLU A 29 15.45 -1.22 -25.16
CA GLU A 29 14.06 -1.07 -24.73
C GLU A 29 13.91 -0.16 -23.50
N ARG A 30 12.87 0.67 -23.51
CA ARG A 30 12.54 1.56 -22.38
C ARG A 30 11.85 0.77 -21.27
N LEU A 31 12.27 1.00 -20.02
CA LEU A 31 11.57 0.47 -18.86
C LEU A 31 10.22 1.19 -18.70
N GLY A 32 9.13 0.43 -18.72
CA GLY A 32 7.78 0.95 -18.47
C GLY A 32 7.42 0.92 -16.98
N VAL A 33 6.42 1.72 -16.59
CA VAL A 33 5.78 1.62 -15.26
C VAL A 33 5.04 0.28 -15.18
N ARG A 34 5.17 -0.42 -14.05
CA ARG A 34 4.52 -1.72 -13.81
C ARG A 34 3.40 -1.65 -12.78
N MET A 35 3.48 -0.67 -11.88
CA MET A 35 2.54 -0.45 -10.80
C MET A 35 2.60 1.04 -10.43
N ASP A 36 1.44 1.59 -10.04
CA ASP A 36 1.38 2.90 -9.41
C ASP A 36 2.18 2.92 -8.11
N PRO A 37 2.69 4.08 -7.68
CA PRO A 37 3.37 4.17 -6.40
C PRO A 37 2.42 3.77 -5.26
N PRO A 38 2.92 3.05 -4.24
CA PRO A 38 2.11 2.69 -3.09
C PRO A 38 1.75 3.95 -2.29
N GLN A 39 0.56 3.94 -1.70
CA GLN A 39 0.18 4.95 -0.72
C GLN A 39 1.02 4.81 0.55
N LEU A 40 1.13 5.90 1.31
CA LEU A 40 1.74 5.86 2.63
C LEU A 40 1.04 4.79 3.48
N GLY A 41 1.80 3.84 4.02
CA GLY A 41 1.27 2.78 4.87
C GLY A 41 0.69 1.55 4.14
N GLN A 42 0.54 1.59 2.81
CA GLN A 42 -0.24 0.59 2.05
C GLN A 42 0.18 -0.87 2.29
N HIS A 43 1.47 -1.11 2.57
CA HIS A 43 2.01 -2.46 2.81
C HIS A 43 2.57 -2.64 4.23
N THR A 44 2.43 -1.66 5.13
CA THR A 44 3.02 -1.71 6.47
C THR A 44 2.56 -2.94 7.25
N GLN A 45 1.26 -3.22 7.27
CA GLN A 45 0.70 -4.34 8.02
C GLN A 45 1.16 -5.70 7.48
N ASP A 46 1.13 -5.89 6.17
CA ASP A 46 1.54 -7.15 5.54
C ASP A 46 3.04 -7.43 5.75
N LEU A 47 3.88 -6.39 5.65
CA LEU A 47 5.31 -6.49 5.91
C LEU A 47 5.58 -6.88 7.38
N LEU A 48 4.96 -6.19 8.33
CA LEU A 48 5.15 -6.50 9.76
C LEU A 48 4.70 -7.92 10.11
N ARG A 49 3.58 -8.39 9.55
CA ARG A 49 3.15 -9.79 9.72
C ARG A 49 4.14 -10.78 9.12
N SER A 50 4.71 -10.50 7.94
CA SER A 50 5.73 -11.37 7.33
C SER A 50 7.01 -11.46 8.15
N LEU A 51 7.29 -10.45 8.97
CA LEU A 51 8.40 -10.42 9.92
C LEU A 51 8.07 -11.12 11.25
N GLY A 52 6.83 -11.62 11.44
CA GLY A 52 6.40 -12.35 12.63
C GLY A 52 5.78 -11.48 13.74
N TYR A 53 5.49 -10.20 13.48
CA TYR A 53 4.76 -9.38 14.45
C TYR A 53 3.30 -9.83 14.54
N GLY A 54 2.82 -10.04 15.76
CA GLY A 54 1.40 -10.28 16.04
C GLY A 54 0.57 -9.00 15.93
N ASP A 55 -0.74 -9.16 15.75
CA ASP A 55 -1.67 -8.03 15.55
C ASP A 55 -1.64 -7.03 16.73
N ASP A 56 -1.50 -7.50 17.96
CA ASP A 56 -1.40 -6.63 19.16
C ASP A 56 -0.13 -5.76 19.14
N SER A 57 1.00 -6.33 18.70
CA SER A 57 2.26 -5.59 18.58
C SER A 57 2.18 -4.53 17.47
N ILE A 58 1.53 -4.88 16.35
CA ILE A 58 1.30 -3.94 15.25
C ILE A 58 0.37 -2.81 15.69
N ALA A 59 -0.69 -3.12 16.43
CA ALA A 59 -1.60 -2.13 17.01
C ALA A 59 -0.87 -1.19 17.97
N ALA A 60 0.02 -1.70 18.81
CA ALA A 60 0.84 -0.89 19.71
C ALA A 60 1.77 0.07 18.94
N LEU A 61 2.42 -0.40 17.87
CA LEU A 61 3.28 0.43 17.01
C LEU A 61 2.49 1.54 16.28
N ARG A 62 1.27 1.23 15.83
CA ARG A 62 0.38 2.22 15.21
C ARG A 62 -0.09 3.24 16.25
N GLY A 63 -0.44 2.78 17.45
CA GLY A 63 -0.86 3.64 18.56
C GLY A 63 0.24 4.58 19.06
N SER A 64 1.51 4.16 18.99
CA SER A 64 2.67 5.00 19.32
C SER A 64 3.13 5.89 18.16
N GLN A 65 2.45 5.86 17.01
CA GLN A 65 2.82 6.57 15.78
C GLN A 65 4.22 6.23 15.24
N ALA A 66 4.78 5.08 15.63
CA ALA A 66 6.06 4.60 15.12
C ALA A 66 5.99 4.10 13.66
N ILE A 67 4.78 3.79 13.19
CA ILE A 67 4.49 3.32 11.83
C ILE A 67 3.34 4.12 11.22
N ALA A 68 3.35 4.24 9.89
CA ALA A 68 2.22 4.80 9.16
C ALA A 68 1.01 3.87 9.24
N GLY A 69 -0.15 4.48 9.50
CA GLY A 69 -1.43 3.81 9.77
C GLY A 69 -2.06 3.17 8.55
#